data_AF-A0A392T2I0-F1
#
_entry.id   AF-A0A392T2I0-F1
#
_cell.length_a   1.000
_cell.length_b   1.000
_cell.length_c   1.000
_cell.angle_alpha   90.00
_cell.angle_beta   90.00
_cell.angle_gamma   90.00
#
_symmetry.space_group_name_H-M   'P 1'
#
loop_
_entity.id
_entity.type
_entity.pdbx_description
1 polymer ?
#
loop_
_entity_poly.entity_id
_entity_poly.type
_entity_poly.pdbx_seq_one_letter_code
_entity_poly.pdbx_strand_id
1 'polypeptide(L)'
;QGVPVEEDYARFHFYWNKGHFLVEPKEFTYKRTNLSPDEVADYDKLVAFVGTFPANLLEDSERNPLLDDSGRQRTSAKLIDTKRLLGCKTQADLV
;
A
#
# COMPACT_ATOMS: atom_id res chain seq x y z
N GLN A 1 -30.00 6.99 -19.77
CA GLN A 1 -29.85 7.41 -18.36
C GLN A 1 -29.32 6.19 -17.61
N GLY A 2 -28.17 6.31 -16.93
CA GLY A 2 -27.56 5.19 -16.21
C GLY A 2 -28.29 4.92 -14.91
N VAL A 3 -28.55 3.65 -14.60
CA VAL A 3 -29.10 3.23 -13.32
C VAL A 3 -27.97 3.24 -12.29
N PRO A 4 -28.13 3.88 -11.13
CA PRO A 4 -27.14 3.80 -10.04
C PRO A 4 -27.00 2.34 -9.61
N VAL A 5 -25.76 1.84 -9.61
CA VAL A 5 -25.43 0.51 -9.07
C VAL A 5 -24.96 0.72 -7.63
N GLU A 6 -25.61 0.03 -6.70
CA GLU A 6 -25.17 -0.06 -5.31
C GLU A 6 -24.01 -1.07 -5.26
N GLU A 7 -22.79 -0.58 -5.05
CA GLU A 7 -21.61 -1.43 -4.87
C GLU A 7 -21.48 -1.84 -3.40
N ASP A 8 -21.52 -3.14 -3.14
CA ASP A 8 -21.13 -3.71 -1.85
C ASP A 8 -19.61 -3.52 -1.66
N TYR A 9 -19.21 -2.38 -1.08
CA TYR A 9 -17.83 -2.20 -0.67
C TYR A 9 -17.52 -3.18 0.47
N ALA A 10 -16.50 -4.02 0.28
CA ALA A 10 -15.90 -4.75 1.38
C ALA A 10 -15.51 -3.74 2.47
N ARG A 11 -16.21 -3.80 3.61
CA ARG A 11 -15.90 -3.00 4.78
C ARG A 11 -14.61 -3.55 5.36
N PHE A 12 -13.48 -3.17 4.77
CA PHE A 12 -12.17 -3.44 5.35
C PHE A 12 -12.21 -2.94 6.78
N HIS A 13 -12.25 -3.87 7.72
CA HIS A 13 -12.28 -3.54 9.12
C HIS A 13 -10.91 -2.98 9.47
N PHE A 14 -10.79 -1.65 9.42
CA PHE A 14 -9.59 -0.95 9.84
C PHE A 14 -9.32 -1.07 11.36
N TYR A 15 -10.14 -1.84 12.10
CA TYR A 15 -9.84 -2.21 13.47
C TYR A 15 -9.05 -3.52 13.49
N TRP A 16 -7.82 -3.42 13.97
CA TRP A 16 -6.98 -4.57 14.26
C TRP A 16 -7.38 -5.07 15.65
N ASN A 17 -8.04 -6.23 15.73
CA ASN A 17 -8.29 -6.85 17.04
C ASN A 17 -7.03 -7.60 17.51
N LYS A 18 -6.90 -7.89 18.81
CA LYS A 18 -5.74 -8.63 19.34
C LYS A 18 -5.52 -9.98 18.65
N GLY A 19 -6.59 -10.61 18.17
CA GLY A 19 -6.53 -11.86 17.41
C GLY A 19 -5.80 -11.73 16.07
N HIS A 20 -5.83 -10.55 15.44
CA HIS A 20 -5.11 -10.32 14.18
C HIS A 20 -3.60 -10.51 14.33
N PHE A 21 -3.02 -10.12 15.47
CA PHE A 21 -1.59 -10.31 15.75
C PHE A 21 -1.21 -11.76 16.10
N LEU A 22 -2.19 -12.62 16.34
CA LEU A 22 -1.98 -14.04 16.59
C LEU A 22 -1.92 -14.86 15.30
N VAL A 23 -2.37 -14.27 14.18
CA VAL A 23 -2.30 -14.90 12.86
C VAL A 23 -0.87 -14.74 12.35
N GLU A 24 -0.21 -15.86 12.07
CA GLU A 24 1.16 -15.82 11.57
C GLU A 24 1.23 -15.10 10.22
N PRO A 25 2.28 -14.31 9.94
CA PRO A 25 2.42 -13.58 8.67
C PRO A 25 2.28 -14.47 7.43
N LYS A 26 2.67 -15.75 7.55
CA LYS A 26 2.58 -16.74 6.48
C LYS A 26 1.15 -16.98 6.00
N GLU A 27 0.15 -16.76 6.84
CA GLU A 27 -1.27 -16.89 6.50
C GLU A 27 -1.76 -15.72 5.60
N PHE A 28 -0.99 -14.64 5.52
CA PHE A 28 -1.27 -13.49 4.65
C PHE A 28 -0.33 -13.41 3.45
N THR A 29 0.68 -14.27 3.37
CA THR A 29 1.67 -14.29 2.28
C THR A 29 1.54 -15.57 1.48
N TYR A 30 1.10 -15.46 0.23
CA TYR A 30 1.04 -16.59 -0.69
C TYR A 30 2.28 -16.61 -1.58
N LYS A 31 2.90 -17.79 -1.70
CA LYS A 31 3.93 -17.99 -2.72
C LYS A 31 3.25 -17.96 -4.08
N ARG A 32 3.84 -17.28 -5.06
CA ARG A 32 3.33 -17.25 -6.45
C ARG A 32 3.15 -18.67 -7.02
N THR A 33 3.96 -19.64 -6.61
CA THR A 33 3.86 -21.06 -6.99
C THR A 33 2.58 -21.74 -6.53
N ASN A 34 1.89 -21.17 -5.53
CA ASN A 34 0.67 -21.71 -4.96
C ASN A 34 -0.59 -21.06 -5.57
N LEU A 35 -0.42 -20.10 -6.48
CA LEU A 35 -1.52 -19.44 -7.17
C LEU A 35 -1.93 -20.25 -8.40
N SER A 36 -3.24 -20.27 -8.67
CA SER A 36 -3.77 -20.74 -9.94
C SER A 36 -3.33 -19.84 -11.11
N PRO A 37 -3.41 -20.32 -12.36
CA PRO A 37 -3.06 -19.50 -13.53
C PRO A 37 -3.84 -18.18 -13.61
N ASP A 38 -5.12 -18.17 -13.23
CA ASP A 38 -5.96 -16.98 -13.24
C ASP A 38 -5.54 -15.98 -12.15
N GLU A 39 -5.28 -16.45 -10.94
CA GLU A 39 -4.77 -15.61 -9.84
C GLU A 39 -3.39 -15.02 -10.17
N VAL A 40 -2.54 -15.78 -10.86
CA VAL A 40 -1.26 -15.26 -11.37
C VAL A 40 -1.49 -14.12 -12.36
N ALA A 41 -2.41 -14.30 -13.31
CA ALA A 41 -2.72 -13.27 -14.29
C ALA A 41 -3.30 -12.00 -13.64
N ASP A 42 -4.15 -12.15 -12.63
CA ASP A 42 -4.70 -11.02 -11.88
C ASP A 42 -3.63 -10.31 -11.03
N TYR A 43 -2.73 -11.06 -10.39
CA TYR A 43 -1.59 -10.49 -9.71
C TYR A 43 -0.67 -9.71 -10.66
N ASP A 44 -0.44 -10.21 -11.87
CA ASP A 44 0.38 -9.52 -12.87
C ASP A 44 -0.25 -8.20 -13.33
N LYS A 45 -1.60 -8.15 -13.44
CA LYS A 45 -2.32 -6.88 -13.70
C LYS A 45 -2.12 -5.89 -12.56
N LEU A 46 -2.16 -6.34 -11.30
CA LEU A 46 -1.91 -5.48 -10.13
C LEU A 46 -0.47 -4.95 -10.12
N VAL A 47 0.52 -5.80 -10.39
CA VAL A 47 1.93 -5.39 -10.50
C VAL A 47 2.11 -4.36 -11.61
N ALA A 48 1.53 -4.60 -12.79
CA ALA A 48 1.59 -3.66 -13.90
C ALA A 48 0.94 -2.31 -13.54
N PHE A 49 -0.23 -2.34 -12.91
CA PHE A 49 -0.94 -1.15 -12.45
C PHE A 49 -0.12 -0.35 -11.43
N VAL A 50 0.43 -1.00 -10.39
CA VAL A 50 1.29 -0.34 -9.40
C VAL A 50 2.55 0.24 -10.06
N GLY A 51 3.10 -0.45 -11.07
CA GLY A 51 4.23 0.05 -11.85
C GLY A 51 3.95 1.33 -12.65
N THR A 52 2.68 1.69 -12.87
CA THR A 52 2.31 2.97 -13.51
C THR A 52 2.40 4.16 -12.57
N PHE A 53 2.47 3.93 -11.25
CA PHE A 53 2.53 5.02 -10.28
C PHE A 53 3.90 5.71 -10.36
N PRO A 54 3.91 7.07 -10.32
CA PRO A 54 5.16 7.80 -10.37
C PRO A 54 6.04 7.45 -9.16
N ALA A 55 7.31 7.16 -9.43
CA ALA A 55 8.29 6.96 -8.38
C ALA A 55 8.42 8.23 -7.53
N ASN A 56 8.56 8.08 -6.22
CA ASN A 56 8.82 9.24 -5.35
C ASN A 56 10.29 9.56 -5.41
N LEU A 57 10.64 10.43 -6.34
CA LEU A 57 11.98 10.89 -6.53
C LEU A 57 12.38 11.80 -5.37
N LEU A 58 13.57 11.56 -4.80
CA LEU A 58 14.12 12.38 -3.73
C LEU A 58 14.81 13.61 -4.32
N GLU A 59 14.52 14.74 -3.69
CA GLU A 59 15.07 16.05 -4.01
C GLU A 59 15.59 16.71 -2.72
N ASP A 60 16.61 17.56 -2.85
CA ASP A 60 17.04 18.43 -1.75
C ASP A 60 16.12 19.67 -1.60
N SER A 61 16.46 20.58 -0.69
CA SER A 61 15.69 21.81 -0.45
C SER A 61 15.65 22.77 -1.65
N GLU A 62 16.56 22.60 -2.62
CA GLU A 62 16.68 23.42 -3.82
C GLU A 62 16.04 22.73 -5.05
N ARG A 63 15.41 21.56 -4.86
CA ARG A 63 14.82 20.69 -5.90
C ARG A 63 15.83 19.99 -6.79
N ASN A 64 17.08 19.82 -6.35
CA ASN A 64 18.05 19.02 -7.11
C ASN A 64 17.84 17.52 -6.83
N PRO A 65 17.93 16.65 -7.86
CA PRO A 65 17.89 15.20 -7.71
C PRO A 65 18.94 14.67 -6.74
N LEU A 66 18.53 13.94 -5.71
CA LEU A 66 19.46 13.20 -4.85
C LEU A 66 19.81 11.87 -5.53
N LEU A 67 21.08 11.67 -5.91
CA LEU A 67 21.53 10.47 -6.61
C LEU A 67 22.05 9.39 -5.64
N ASP A 68 21.98 8.14 -6.05
CA ASP A 68 22.64 7.01 -5.40
C ASP A 68 24.07 6.81 -5.89
N ASP A 69 24.77 5.82 -5.33
CA ASP A 69 26.17 5.51 -5.68
C ASP A 69 26.35 5.09 -7.15
N SER A 70 25.26 4.74 -7.85
CA SER A 70 25.26 4.41 -9.28
C SER A 70 24.88 5.60 -10.17
N GLY A 71 24.65 6.78 -9.58
CA GLY A 71 24.24 7.99 -10.28
C GLY A 71 22.76 8.02 -10.69
N ARG A 72 21.94 7.09 -10.18
CA ARG A 72 20.48 7.09 -10.41
C ARG A 72 19.78 7.92 -9.35
N GLN A 73 18.70 8.60 -9.71
CA GLN A 73 17.93 9.36 -8.73
C GLN A 73 17.31 8.43 -7.69
N ARG A 74 17.57 8.75 -6.42
CA ARG A 74 17.06 7.99 -5.28
C ARG A 74 15.55 8.11 -5.22
N THR A 75 14.92 7.00 -4.89
CA THR A 75 13.48 6.93 -4.62
C THR A 75 13.21 6.75 -3.14
N SER A 76 12.08 7.27 -2.64
CA SER A 76 11.57 6.95 -1.31
C SER A 76 10.27 6.15 -1.36
N ALA A 77 10.06 5.30 -0.36
CA ALA A 77 8.75 4.73 -0.13
C ALA A 77 7.80 5.85 0.33
N LYS A 78 6.65 5.99 -0.34
CA LYS A 78 5.55 6.83 0.18
C LYS A 78 4.93 6.09 1.36
N LEU A 79 5.32 6.48 2.56
CA LEU A 79 4.67 6.00 3.76
C LEU A 79 3.26 6.59 3.83
N ILE A 80 2.28 5.73 4.04
CA ILE A 80 0.91 6.16 4.30
C ILE A 80 0.84 6.46 5.80
N ASP A 81 0.47 7.69 6.15
CA ASP A 81 0.16 8.05 7.53
C ASP A 81 -1.15 7.37 7.92
N THR A 82 -1.04 6.16 8.46
CA THR A 82 -2.18 5.34 8.87
C THR A 82 -2.92 5.96 10.05
N LYS A 83 -2.28 6.75 10.92
CA LYS A 83 -2.99 7.45 12.00
C LYS A 83 -3.97 8.45 11.41
N ARG A 84 -3.50 9.28 10.48
CA ARG A 84 -4.32 10.28 9.81
C ARG A 84 -5.38 9.65 8.91
N LEU A 85 -5.03 8.58 8.18
CA LEU A 85 -5.98 7.84 7.34
C LEU A 85 -7.12 7.22 8.14
N LEU A 86 -6.82 6.66 9.31
CA LEU A 86 -7.79 5.96 10.16
C LEU A 86 -8.47 6.87 11.18
N GLY A 87 -8.09 8.15 11.26
CA GLY A 87 -8.57 9.08 12.28
C GLY A 87 -8.19 8.65 13.71
N CYS A 88 -7.13 7.86 13.88
CA CYS A 88 -6.67 7.39 15.18
C CYS A 88 -6.05 8.53 15.97
N LYS A 89 -6.57 8.81 17.16
CA LYS A 89 -5.95 9.70 18.15
C LYS A 89 -5.12 8.86 19.12
N THR A 90 -3.84 9.18 19.27
CA THR A 90 -3.00 8.60 20.32
C THR A 90 -3.11 9.41 21.61
N GLN A 91 -2.73 8.83 22.75
CA GLN A 91 -2.86 9.49 24.05
C GLN A 91 -2.06 10.81 24.15
N ALA A 92 -1.01 10.96 23.34
CA ALA A 92 -0.26 12.20 23.18
C ALA A 92 -1.05 13.30 22.41
N ASP A 93 -2.06 12.92 21.62
CA ASP A 93 -2.89 13.83 20.82
C ASP A 93 -4.16 14.29 21.57
N LEU A 94 -4.34 13.84 22.83
CA LEU A 94 -5.46 14.17 23.71
C LEU A 94 -5.09 15.21 24.78
N VAL A 95 -3.89 15.81 24.68
CA VAL A 95 -3.37 16.83 25.60
C VAL A 95 -3.60 18.22 25.02
#